data_AF-A0A0R2UZF4-F1
#
_entry.id   AF-A0A0R2UZF4-F1
#
_cell.length_a   1.000
_cell.length_b   1.000
_cell.length_c   1.000
_cell.angle_alpha   90.00
_cell.angle_beta   90.00
_cell.angle_gamma   90.00
#
_symmetry.space_group_name_H-M   'P 1'
#
loop_
_entity.id
_entity.type
_entity.pdbx_description
1 polymer ?
#
loop_
_entity_poly.entity_id
_entity_poly.type
_entity_poly.pdbx_seq_one_letter_code
_entity_poly.pdbx_strand_id
1 'polypeptide(L)'
;MGKVAKDKWDKVIEYLTYPDRDPQKVLSLLKGCDQGNQSNYDINRASYSLNIIAIVTQKQLDPENKDKTLTHIIRHWVKSKDFIQFYNIMKKQENITWDKSKLEDYTKLLKDLWYSKSQSKNKEYFKRMDGFNKTAGANLLEKDSKEELRPKAKIIEKTFDKIKQNERIIRKHP
;
A
#
# COMPACT_ATOMS: atom_id res chain seq x y z
N MET A 1 2.65 -33.17 36.81
CA MET A 1 1.44 -32.77 36.03
C MET A 1 1.62 -31.34 35.57
N GLY A 2 1.97 -31.12 34.30
CA GLY A 2 2.20 -29.78 33.76
C GLY A 2 0.89 -29.03 33.56
N LYS A 3 0.80 -27.78 34.02
CA LYS A 3 -0.33 -26.89 33.74
C LYS A 3 -0.50 -26.78 32.23
N VAL A 4 -1.55 -27.40 31.69
CA VAL A 4 -2.00 -27.17 30.32
C VAL A 4 -2.37 -25.70 30.24
N ALA A 5 -1.72 -24.94 29.36
CA ALA A 5 -2.04 -23.54 29.16
C ALA A 5 -3.48 -23.47 28.66
N LYS A 6 -4.41 -22.93 29.47
CA LYS A 6 -5.81 -22.72 29.06
C LYS A 6 -5.85 -22.00 27.71
N ASP A 7 -6.64 -22.52 26.78
CA ASP A 7 -6.84 -21.91 25.47
C ASP A 7 -7.38 -20.48 25.67
N LYS A 8 -7.08 -19.59 24.72
CA LYS A 8 -7.63 -18.22 24.74
C LYS A 8 -9.16 -18.24 24.76
N TRP A 9 -9.78 -19.21 24.10
CA TRP A 9 -11.23 -19.38 24.11
C TRP A 9 -11.77 -19.86 25.46
N ASP A 10 -11.04 -20.71 26.18
CA ASP A 10 -11.42 -21.14 27.53
C ASP A 10 -11.50 -19.97 28.50
N LYS A 11 -10.57 -19.01 28.38
CA LYS A 11 -10.57 -17.79 29.22
C LYS A 11 -11.71 -16.84 28.88
N VAL A 12 -12.12 -16.77 27.60
CA VAL A 12 -13.26 -15.96 27.17
C VAL A 12 -14.57 -16.59 27.66
N ILE A 13 -14.71 -17.91 27.55
CA ILE A 13 -15.87 -18.65 28.06
C ILE A 13 -15.96 -18.49 29.59
N GLU A 14 -14.86 -18.70 30.32
CA GLU A 14 -14.79 -18.48 31.76
C GLU A 14 -15.17 -17.05 32.14
N TYR A 15 -14.67 -16.04 31.41
CA TYR A 15 -15.06 -14.64 31.63
C TYR A 15 -16.56 -14.40 31.43
N LEU A 16 -17.19 -15.06 30.45
CA LEU A 16 -18.63 -14.91 30.17
C LEU A 16 -19.53 -15.65 31.16
N THR A 17 -19.01 -16.60 31.95
CA THR A 17 -19.79 -17.33 32.97
C THR A 17 -20.03 -16.53 34.26
N TYR A 18 -19.40 -15.37 34.44
CA TYR A 18 -19.65 -14.52 35.60
C TYR A 18 -20.96 -13.73 35.46
N PRO A 19 -21.81 -13.68 36.52
CA PRO A 19 -23.18 -13.16 36.43
C PRO A 19 -23.28 -11.66 36.11
N ASP A 20 -22.25 -10.87 36.43
CA ASP A 20 -22.24 -9.41 36.23
C ASP A 20 -21.50 -8.98 34.96
N ARG A 21 -21.46 -9.84 33.93
CA ARG A 21 -20.76 -9.56 32.67
C ARG A 21 -21.73 -9.21 31.58
N ASP A 22 -21.25 -8.38 30.66
CA ASP A 22 -22.00 -7.90 29.51
C ASP A 22 -21.53 -8.66 28.24
N PRO A 23 -22.29 -9.68 27.80
CA PRO A 23 -21.97 -10.43 26.60
C PRO A 23 -21.92 -9.54 25.34
N GLN A 24 -22.68 -8.44 25.30
CA GLN A 24 -22.67 -7.51 24.16
C GLN A 24 -21.35 -6.74 24.06
N LYS A 25 -20.80 -6.33 25.20
CA LYS A 25 -19.48 -5.67 25.25
C LYS A 25 -18.35 -6.61 24.79
N VAL A 26 -18.36 -7.87 25.22
CA VAL A 26 -17.39 -8.88 24.78
C VAL A 26 -17.55 -9.18 23.29
N LEU A 27 -18.80 -9.33 22.82
CA LEU A 27 -19.10 -9.51 21.41
C LEU A 27 -18.63 -8.31 20.56
N SER A 28 -18.80 -7.08 21.05
CA SER A 28 -18.33 -5.87 20.36
C SER A 28 -16.80 -5.81 20.27
N LEU A 29 -16.09 -6.26 21.30
CA LEU A 29 -14.62 -6.35 21.29
C LEU A 29 -14.13 -7.44 20.32
N LEU A 30 -14.83 -8.58 20.27
CA LEU A 30 -14.53 -9.67 19.33
C LEU A 30 -14.84 -9.27 17.88
N LYS A 31 -15.97 -8.59 17.62
CA LYS A 31 -16.31 -8.01 16.30
C LYS A 31 -15.32 -6.91 15.87
N GLY A 32 -14.73 -6.18 16.81
CA GLY A 32 -13.66 -5.23 16.52
C GLY A 32 -12.37 -5.89 15.97
N CYS A 33 -12.19 -7.19 16.21
CA CYS A 33 -11.12 -8.01 15.64
C CYS A 33 -11.46 -8.57 14.24
N ASP A 34 -12.68 -8.45 13.74
CA ASP A 34 -13.06 -8.76 12.35
C ASP A 34 -12.54 -7.67 11.39
N GLN A 35 -11.24 -7.37 11.45
CA GLN A 35 -10.56 -6.45 10.52
C GLN A 35 -10.38 -7.04 9.11
N GLY A 36 -11.44 -7.66 8.57
CA GLY A 36 -11.57 -7.97 7.16
C GLY A 36 -12.00 -6.77 6.31
N ASN A 37 -12.61 -5.75 6.92
CA ASN A 37 -13.10 -4.55 6.23
C ASN A 37 -12.21 -3.33 6.54
N GLN A 38 -10.94 -3.36 6.14
CA GLN A 38 -10.15 -2.11 6.12
C GLN A 38 -10.86 -1.13 5.19
N SER A 39 -11.20 0.06 5.68
CA SER A 39 -11.80 1.07 4.83
C SER A 39 -10.83 1.46 3.71
N ASN A 40 -11.35 1.93 2.58
CA ASN A 40 -10.48 2.45 1.51
C ASN A 40 -9.55 3.56 2.01
N TYR A 41 -9.97 4.32 3.04
CA TYR A 41 -9.12 5.30 3.72
C TYR A 41 -7.93 4.64 4.43
N ASP A 42 -8.16 3.58 5.21
CA ASP A 42 -7.10 2.85 5.93
C ASP A 42 -6.11 2.20 4.96
N ILE A 43 -6.63 1.61 3.88
CA ILE A 43 -5.82 0.98 2.83
C ILE A 43 -4.98 2.04 2.12
N ASN A 44 -5.57 3.15 1.69
CA ASN A 44 -4.86 4.22 0.99
C ASN A 44 -3.79 4.85 1.89
N ARG A 45 -4.12 5.17 3.15
CA ARG A 45 -3.17 5.75 4.10
C ARG A 45 -2.00 4.82 4.38
N ALA A 46 -2.27 3.53 4.59
CA ALA A 46 -1.21 2.54 4.88
C ALA A 46 -0.34 2.22 3.65
N SER A 47 -0.89 2.32 2.44
CA SER A 47 -0.18 1.97 1.20
C SER A 47 0.50 3.16 0.51
N TYR A 48 0.14 4.41 0.84
CA TYR A 48 0.68 5.61 0.19
C TYR A 48 2.20 5.62 0.14
N SER A 49 2.85 5.49 1.30
CA SER A 49 4.31 5.51 1.38
C SER A 49 4.95 4.41 0.54
N LEU A 50 4.39 3.19 0.57
CA LEU A 50 4.91 2.05 -0.17
C LEU A 50 4.82 2.26 -1.68
N ASN A 51 3.66 2.75 -2.17
CA ASN A 51 3.44 3.07 -3.58
C ASN A 51 4.41 4.16 -4.07
N ILE A 52 4.62 5.22 -3.27
CA ILE A 52 5.60 6.25 -3.60
C ILE A 52 7.01 5.65 -3.74
N ILE A 53 7.46 4.87 -2.75
CA ILE A 53 8.82 4.30 -2.79
C ILE A 53 8.98 3.38 -4.00
N ALA A 54 7.98 2.56 -4.31
CA ALA A 54 8.01 1.68 -5.47
C ALA A 54 8.13 2.46 -6.79
N ILE A 55 7.28 3.48 -7.00
CA ILE A 55 7.28 4.27 -8.23
C ILE A 55 8.56 5.11 -8.37
N VAL A 56 9.01 5.74 -7.30
CA VAL A 56 10.26 6.52 -7.32
C VAL A 56 11.45 5.60 -7.61
N THR A 57 11.48 4.39 -7.04
CA THR A 57 12.52 3.39 -7.37
C THR A 57 12.47 3.01 -8.85
N GLN A 58 11.28 2.73 -9.40
CA GLN A 58 11.12 2.44 -10.84
C GLN A 58 11.64 3.58 -11.71
N LYS A 59 11.30 4.83 -11.38
CA LYS A 59 11.75 6.01 -12.13
C LYS A 59 13.26 6.23 -12.02
N GLN A 60 13.90 5.87 -10.91
CA GLN A 60 15.36 5.91 -10.80
C GLN A 60 16.06 4.87 -11.68
N LEU A 61 15.43 3.70 -11.87
CA LEU A 61 15.96 2.63 -12.70
C LEU A 61 15.70 2.83 -14.19
N ASP A 62 14.80 3.75 -14.54
CA ASP A 62 14.48 4.09 -15.92
C ASP A 62 15.72 4.69 -16.64
N PRO A 63 16.13 4.12 -17.79
CA PRO A 63 17.23 4.67 -18.58
C PRO A 63 17.08 6.15 -18.94
N GLU A 64 15.84 6.64 -19.09
CA GLU A 64 15.56 8.07 -19.37
C GLU A 64 15.97 9.00 -18.21
N ASN A 65 16.24 8.42 -17.03
CA ASN A 65 16.59 9.15 -15.82
C ASN A 65 18.00 8.87 -15.28
N LYS A 66 18.83 8.14 -16.04
CA LYS A 66 20.18 7.70 -15.62
C LYS A 66 21.07 8.82 -15.06
N ASP A 67 20.97 10.03 -15.61
CA ASP A 67 21.79 11.18 -15.21
C ASP A 67 20.99 12.27 -14.46
N LYS A 68 19.72 12.01 -14.15
CA LYS A 68 18.85 12.97 -13.46
C LYS A 68 18.94 12.78 -11.96
N THR A 69 18.99 13.89 -11.24
CA THR A 69 18.92 13.86 -9.77
C THR A 69 17.54 13.38 -9.30
N LEU A 70 17.48 12.74 -8.13
CA LEU A 70 16.21 12.33 -7.52
C LEU A 70 15.21 13.50 -7.42
N THR A 71 15.68 14.68 -7.02
CA THR A 71 14.85 15.89 -6.94
C THR A 71 14.23 16.23 -8.30
N HIS A 72 15.02 16.13 -9.38
CA HIS A 72 14.52 16.36 -10.73
C HIS A 72 13.47 15.31 -11.12
N ILE A 73 13.74 14.03 -10.88
CA ILE A 73 12.81 12.92 -11.16
C ILE A 73 11.48 13.13 -10.43
N ILE A 74 11.52 13.40 -9.12
CA ILE A 74 10.33 13.63 -8.29
C ILE A 74 9.57 14.87 -8.78
N ARG A 75 10.26 16.00 -9.00
CA ARG A 75 9.63 17.25 -9.44
C ARG A 75 8.96 17.10 -10.82
N HIS A 76 9.56 16.33 -11.72
CA HIS A 76 8.95 16.03 -13.02
C HIS A 76 7.73 15.11 -12.86
N TRP A 77 7.83 14.09 -12.02
CA TRP A 77 6.73 13.17 -11.76
C TRP A 77 5.52 13.85 -11.09
N VAL A 78 5.73 14.75 -10.13
CA VAL A 78 4.63 15.48 -9.47
C VAL A 78 3.77 16.29 -10.46
N LYS A 79 4.33 16.64 -11.63
CA LYS A 79 3.64 17.38 -12.70
C LYS A 79 2.88 16.49 -13.67
N SER A 80 3.19 15.19 -13.72
CA SER A 80 2.66 14.32 -14.76
C SER A 80 1.27 13.80 -14.42
N LYS A 81 0.51 13.44 -15.47
CA LYS A 81 -0.89 13.03 -15.35
C LYS A 81 -1.06 11.79 -14.46
N ASP A 82 -0.09 10.88 -14.48
CA ASP A 82 -0.02 9.68 -13.63
C ASP A 82 0.00 10.05 -12.13
N PHE A 83 0.82 11.02 -11.72
CA PHE A 83 0.87 11.46 -10.32
C PHE A 83 -0.43 12.15 -9.89
N ILE A 84 -0.98 13.02 -10.75
CA ILE A 84 -2.24 13.73 -10.46
C ILE A 84 -3.36 12.73 -10.21
N GLN A 85 -3.49 11.71 -11.07
CA GLN A 85 -4.48 10.64 -10.90
C GLN A 85 -4.22 9.84 -9.63
N PHE A 86 -2.97 9.40 -9.42
CA PHE A 86 -2.57 8.68 -8.21
C PHE A 86 -2.94 9.46 -6.95
N TYR A 87 -2.53 10.73 -6.86
CA TYR A 87 -2.77 11.57 -5.69
C TYR A 87 -4.27 11.73 -5.41
N ASN A 88 -5.06 12.05 -6.43
CA ASN A 88 -6.51 12.21 -6.30
C ASN A 88 -7.20 10.92 -5.85
N ILE A 89 -6.78 9.75 -6.33
CA ILE A 89 -7.32 8.45 -5.89
C ILE A 89 -6.98 8.22 -4.41
N MET A 90 -5.72 8.43 -4.04
CA MET A 90 -5.25 8.17 -2.69
C MET A 90 -5.88 9.11 -1.67
N LYS A 91 -6.17 10.35 -2.07
CA LYS A 91 -6.72 11.42 -1.23
C LYS A 91 -8.22 11.63 -1.35
N LYS A 92 -8.92 10.82 -2.16
CA LYS A 92 -10.37 10.93 -2.38
C LYS A 92 -11.19 10.94 -1.08
N GLN A 93 -10.85 10.09 -0.12
CA GLN A 93 -11.55 9.99 1.17
C GLN A 93 -11.30 11.20 2.09
N GLU A 94 -10.21 11.94 1.86
CA GLU A 94 -9.88 13.17 2.58
C GLU A 94 -10.52 14.41 1.91
N ASN A 95 -11.22 14.23 0.78
CA ASN A 95 -11.74 15.30 -0.07
C ASN A 95 -10.67 16.33 -0.49
N ILE A 96 -9.43 15.86 -0.67
CA ILE A 96 -8.29 16.68 -1.12
C ILE A 96 -7.97 16.29 -2.55
N THR A 97 -7.82 17.30 -3.41
CA THR A 97 -7.35 17.15 -4.79
C THR A 97 -5.95 17.71 -4.96
N TRP A 98 -5.26 17.24 -5.99
CA TRP A 98 -3.99 17.80 -6.42
C TRP A 98 -4.17 19.28 -6.82
N ASP A 99 -3.22 20.10 -6.38
CA ASP A 99 -3.19 21.54 -6.64
C ASP A 99 -1.83 21.94 -7.19
N LYS A 100 -1.82 22.58 -8.35
CA LYS A 100 -0.60 23.05 -9.02
C LYS A 100 0.19 24.03 -8.16
N SER A 101 -0.47 24.81 -7.30
CA SER A 101 0.19 25.77 -6.42
C SER A 101 1.04 25.11 -5.33
N LYS A 102 0.79 23.83 -5.02
CA LYS A 102 1.46 23.04 -3.96
C LYS A 102 2.57 22.13 -4.48
N LEU A 103 3.08 22.41 -5.69
CA LEU A 103 4.04 21.55 -6.35
C LEU A 103 5.33 21.34 -5.53
N GLU A 104 5.83 22.42 -4.94
CA GLU A 104 7.00 22.43 -4.06
C GLU A 104 6.74 21.61 -2.80
N ASP A 105 5.54 21.69 -2.23
CA ASP A 105 5.15 20.92 -1.04
C ASP A 105 5.10 19.41 -1.35
N TYR A 106 4.49 19.02 -2.46
CA TYR A 106 4.49 17.62 -2.89
C TYR A 106 5.91 17.10 -3.14
N THR A 107 6.74 17.90 -3.82
CA THR A 107 8.13 17.54 -4.10
C THR A 107 8.91 17.35 -2.80
N LYS A 108 8.73 18.25 -1.83
CA LYS A 108 9.35 18.17 -0.50
C LYS A 108 8.88 16.92 0.25
N LEU A 109 7.57 16.69 0.32
CA LEU A 109 6.98 15.54 1.01
C LEU A 109 7.50 14.20 0.46
N LEU A 110 7.60 14.07 -0.87
CA LEU A 110 8.12 12.87 -1.51
C LEU A 110 9.63 12.69 -1.27
N LYS A 111 10.41 13.78 -1.29
CA LYS A 111 11.83 13.74 -0.92
C LYS A 111 12.01 13.30 0.54
N ASP A 112 11.28 13.92 1.45
CA ASP A 112 11.40 13.65 2.88
C ASP A 112 11.00 12.20 3.18
N LEU A 113 9.94 11.71 2.53
CA LEU A 113 9.55 10.30 2.60
C LEU A 113 10.66 9.38 2.06
N TRP A 114 11.25 9.71 0.92
CA TRP A 114 12.34 8.92 0.34
C TRP A 114 13.57 8.84 1.24
N TYR A 115 13.98 9.96 1.83
CA TYR A 115 15.14 10.03 2.71
C TYR A 115 14.86 9.54 4.13
N SER A 116 13.61 9.33 4.50
CA SER A 116 13.24 8.77 5.79
C SER A 116 13.92 7.42 6.06
N LYS A 117 14.46 7.28 7.28
CA LYS A 117 15.06 6.04 7.76
C LYS A 117 14.07 4.87 7.79
N SER A 118 12.77 5.14 8.00
CA SER A 118 11.74 4.10 8.05
C SER A 118 11.49 3.41 6.72
N GLN A 119 11.92 4.03 5.61
CA GLN A 119 11.74 3.49 4.26
C GLN A 119 12.97 2.72 3.74
N SER A 120 14.03 2.55 4.54
CA SER A 120 15.26 1.86 4.12
C SER A 120 14.98 0.46 3.58
N LYS A 121 14.25 -0.36 4.34
CA LYS A 121 13.86 -1.74 3.96
C LYS A 121 13.02 -1.78 2.69
N ASN A 122 12.09 -0.83 2.53
CA ASN A 122 11.24 -0.77 1.34
C ASN A 122 12.05 -0.39 0.10
N LYS A 123 12.97 0.58 0.22
CA LYS A 123 13.88 0.97 -0.89
C LYS A 123 14.76 -0.19 -1.32
N GLU A 124 15.35 -0.90 -0.36
CA GLU A 124 16.17 -2.08 -0.63
C GLU A 124 15.37 -3.18 -1.32
N TYR A 125 14.16 -3.47 -0.81
CA TYR A 125 13.24 -4.42 -1.41
C TYR A 125 12.95 -4.09 -2.88
N PHE A 126 12.49 -2.88 -3.19
CA PHE A 126 12.16 -2.53 -4.59
C PHE A 126 13.38 -2.43 -5.50
N LYS A 127 14.55 -2.04 -4.97
CA LYS A 127 15.79 -2.08 -5.76
C LYS A 127 16.18 -3.51 -6.12
N ARG A 128 16.05 -4.45 -5.18
CA ARG A 128 16.32 -5.88 -5.42
C ARG A 128 15.38 -6.49 -6.45
N MET A 129 14.18 -5.95 -6.58
CA MET A 129 13.17 -6.40 -7.53
C MET A 129 13.27 -5.74 -8.92
N ASP A 130 14.32 -4.93 -9.17
CA ASP A 130 14.45 -4.06 -10.34
C ASP A 130 13.21 -3.17 -10.54
N GLY A 131 12.69 -2.62 -9.44
CA GLY A 131 11.46 -1.85 -9.43
C GLY A 131 10.23 -2.76 -9.35
N PHE A 132 9.22 -2.49 -10.19
CA PHE A 132 7.98 -3.26 -10.23
C PHE A 132 8.12 -4.60 -10.98
N ASN A 133 9.16 -4.86 -11.78
CA ASN A 133 9.34 -6.17 -12.44
C ASN A 133 10.67 -6.40 -13.20
N LYS A 134 11.26 -7.58 -12.97
CA LYS A 134 11.65 -8.53 -14.04
C LYS A 134 11.22 -10.00 -13.80
N THR A 135 10.89 -10.38 -12.57
CA THR A 135 10.46 -11.77 -12.27
C THR A 135 9.24 -11.88 -11.34
N ALA A 136 8.72 -10.78 -10.78
CA ALA A 136 7.62 -10.86 -9.80
C ALA A 136 6.25 -11.12 -10.45
N GLY A 137 5.98 -10.57 -11.63
CA GLY A 137 4.73 -10.80 -12.35
C GLY A 137 4.61 -12.20 -12.97
N ALA A 138 5.73 -12.90 -13.16
CA ALA A 138 5.77 -14.28 -13.67
C ALA A 138 6.01 -15.31 -12.53
N ASN A 139 6.86 -15.00 -11.54
CA ASN A 139 7.20 -15.95 -10.46
C ASN A 139 6.28 -15.87 -9.23
N LEU A 140 5.36 -14.89 -9.12
CA LEU A 140 4.24 -15.01 -8.17
C LEU A 140 3.22 -16.08 -8.59
N LEU A 141 3.26 -16.54 -9.85
CA LEU A 141 2.45 -17.65 -10.33
C LEU A 141 3.12 -19.02 -10.15
N GLU A 142 4.44 -19.08 -9.93
CA GLU A 142 5.18 -20.37 -9.92
C GLU A 142 5.88 -20.73 -8.61
N LYS A 143 5.99 -19.83 -7.61
CA LYS A 143 6.50 -20.21 -6.29
C LYS A 143 5.40 -20.25 -5.25
N ASP A 144 4.99 -21.49 -4.99
CA ASP A 144 4.12 -21.99 -3.94
C ASP A 144 2.72 -21.38 -3.92
N SER A 145 1.87 -22.01 -4.73
CA SER A 145 0.39 -22.02 -4.67
C SER A 145 -0.19 -22.54 -3.33
N LYS A 146 0.52 -22.32 -2.22
CA LYS A 146 0.11 -22.61 -0.84
C LYS A 146 0.34 -21.45 0.14
N GLU A 147 0.97 -20.35 -0.25
CA GLU A 147 1.02 -19.17 0.62
C GLU A 147 -0.08 -18.19 0.22
N GLU A 148 -1.09 -18.09 1.08
CA GLU A 148 -2.27 -17.26 0.86
C GLU A 148 -1.85 -15.80 0.66
N LEU A 149 -1.85 -15.36 -0.61
CA LEU A 149 -1.50 -14.00 -1.03
C LEU A 149 -2.21 -12.98 -0.14
N ARG A 150 -1.43 -12.25 0.67
CA ARG A 150 -1.94 -11.26 1.63
C ARG A 150 -2.88 -10.27 0.91
N PRO A 151 -4.01 -9.87 1.52
CA PRO A 151 -5.05 -9.06 0.87
C PRO A 151 -4.54 -7.79 0.17
N LYS A 152 -3.49 -7.17 0.73
CA LYS A 152 -2.90 -5.92 0.21
C LYS A 152 -2.18 -6.09 -1.13
N ALA A 153 -1.57 -7.24 -1.40
CA ALA A 153 -0.88 -7.50 -2.67
C ALA A 153 -1.90 -7.66 -3.83
N LYS A 154 -3.01 -8.36 -3.58
CA LYS A 154 -4.11 -8.54 -4.54
C LYS A 154 -4.77 -7.22 -4.96
N ILE A 155 -4.76 -6.20 -4.10
CA ILE A 155 -5.36 -4.88 -4.38
C ILE A 155 -4.42 -4.00 -5.24
N ILE A 156 -3.12 -4.08 -5.00
CA ILE A 156 -2.11 -3.35 -5.77
C ILE A 156 -2.12 -3.83 -7.24
N GLU A 157 -2.19 -5.14 -7.44
CA GLU A 157 -2.25 -5.76 -8.77
C GLU A 157 -3.51 -5.34 -9.55
N LYS A 158 -4.70 -5.43 -8.92
CA LYS A 158 -5.96 -4.97 -9.52
C LYS A 158 -5.97 -3.49 -9.89
N THR A 159 -5.26 -2.65 -9.12
CA THR A 159 -5.17 -1.21 -9.38
C THR A 159 -4.26 -0.94 -10.56
N PHE A 160 -3.13 -1.63 -10.66
CA PHE A 160 -2.22 -1.53 -11.81
C PHE A 160 -2.83 -2.06 -13.11
N ASP A 161 -3.57 -3.17 -13.06
CA ASP A 161 -4.26 -3.72 -14.24
C ASP A 161 -5.30 -2.75 -14.79
N LYS A 162 -6.04 -2.06 -13.92
CA LYS A 162 -6.97 -1.00 -14.32
C LYS A 162 -6.27 0.18 -14.97
N ILE A 163 -5.12 0.60 -14.44
CA ILE A 163 -4.32 1.69 -15.04
C ILE A 163 -3.83 1.28 -16.44
N LYS A 164 -3.32 0.06 -16.58
CA LYS A 164 -2.80 -0.48 -17.85
C LYS A 164 -3.90 -0.69 -18.90
N GLN A 165 -5.11 -1.08 -18.49
CA GLN A 165 -6.27 -1.18 -19.37
C GLN A 165 -6.73 0.19 -19.88
N ASN A 166 -6.75 1.21 -19.01
CA ASN A 166 -7.12 2.56 -19.40
C ASN A 166 -6.13 3.20 -20.38
N GLU A 167 -4.82 2.93 -20.22
CA GLU A 167 -3.81 3.36 -21.20
C GLU A 167 -3.99 2.73 -22.59
N ARG A 168 -4.46 1.46 -22.65
CA ARG A 168 -4.71 0.76 -23.92
C ARG A 168 -5.96 1.27 -24.64
N ILE A 169 -6.98 1.70 -23.90
CA ILE A 169 -8.23 2.26 -24.45
C ILE A 169 -7.96 3.64 -25.06
N ILE A 170 -7.16 4.48 -24.39
CA ILE A 170 -6.79 5.82 -24.86
C ILE A 170 -5.97 5.78 -26.16
N ARG A 171 -5.15 4.74 -26.37
CA ARG A 171 -4.39 4.56 -27.62
C ARG A 171 -5.23 4.05 -28.81
N LYS A 172 -6.45 3.57 -28.57
CA LYS A 172 -7.34 3.03 -29.62
C LYS A 172 -8.39 4.03 -30.12
N HIS A 173 -8.54 5.18 -29.47
CA HIS A 173 -9.40 6.27 -29.91
C HIS A 173 -8.61 7.58 -29.87
N PRO A 174 -8.01 8.01 -31.00
CA PRO A 174 -7.49 9.38 -31.15
C PRO A 174 -8.61 10.42 -31.14
#